data_AF-A0AAV4GW99-F1
#
_entry.id   AF-A0AAV4GW99-F1
#
_cell.length_a   1.000
_cell.length_b   1.000
_cell.length_c   1.000
_cell.angle_alpha   90.00
_cell.angle_beta   90.00
_cell.angle_gamma   90.00
#
_symmetry.space_group_name_H-M   'P 1'
#
loop_
_entity.id
_entity.type
_entity.pdbx_description
1 polymer ?
#
loop_
_entity_poly.entity_id
_entity_poly.type
_entity_poly.pdbx_seq_one_letter_code
_entity_poly.pdbx_strand_id
1 'polypeptide(L)'
;MVLAVDAGHHMKKNKVAFYMLLTILGGAVFVGSQAWEWYNFIKGEFGAVETKGGRILQFVDASTGKQIALEEFVKKVPSDRIQHTGKEGIWFEGEPKLYKYTVDQVVASFYTHKEIL
;
A
#
# COMPACT_ATOMS: atom_id res chain seq x y z
N MET A 1 -1.95 30.62 11.97
CA MET A 1 -0.79 31.50 11.63
C MET A 1 -1.12 32.99 11.70
N VAL A 2 -2.05 33.55 10.93
CA VAL A 2 -2.32 35.01 10.89
C VAL A 2 -2.67 35.61 12.26
N LEU A 3 -3.44 34.89 13.09
CA LEU A 3 -3.76 35.29 14.48
C LEU A 3 -2.54 35.31 15.41
N ALA A 4 -1.54 34.46 15.15
CA ALA A 4 -0.28 34.46 15.91
C ALA A 4 0.56 35.71 15.59
N VAL A 5 0.57 36.12 14.32
CA VAL A 5 1.27 37.32 13.84
C VAL A 5 0.62 38.58 14.40
N ASP A 6 -0.71 38.67 14.36
CA ASP A 6 -1.46 39.81 14.93
C ASP A 6 -1.29 39.92 16.45
N ALA A 7 -1.33 38.80 17.18
CA ALA A 7 -1.05 38.79 18.62
C ALA A 7 0.41 39.18 18.95
N GLY A 8 1.34 38.93 18.04
CA GLY A 8 2.74 39.34 18.14
C GLY A 8 2.90 40.86 18.03
N HIS A 9 2.21 41.49 17.09
CA HIS A 9 2.18 42.96 16.96
C HIS A 9 1.65 43.63 18.24
N HIS A 10 0.68 43.00 18.91
CA HIS A 10 0.14 43.47 20.19
C HIS A 10 0.95 43.05 21.43
N MET A 11 2.15 42.46 21.26
CA MET A 11 3.02 41.99 22.35
C MET A 11 2.36 40.98 23.31
N LYS A 12 1.32 40.25 22.86
CA LYS A 12 0.55 39.29 23.68
C LYS A 12 1.21 37.90 23.64
N LYS A 13 2.36 37.76 24.30
CA LYS A 13 3.22 36.55 24.29
C LYS A 13 2.46 35.22 24.51
N ASN A 14 1.53 35.16 25.48
CA ASN A 14 0.75 33.94 25.76
C ASN A 14 -0.17 33.54 24.59
N LYS A 15 -0.78 34.53 23.90
CA LYS A 15 -1.63 34.26 22.74
C LYS A 15 -0.80 33.80 21.53
N VAL A 16 0.37 34.40 21.33
CA VAL A 16 1.31 33.96 20.29
C VAL A 16 1.71 32.50 20.50
N ALA A 17 2.11 32.12 21.72
CA ALA A 17 2.47 30.75 22.05
C ALA A 17 1.32 29.76 21.77
N PHE A 18 0.10 30.12 22.18
CA PHE A 18 -1.08 29.31 21.92
C PHE A 18 -1.39 29.14 20.42
N TYR A 19 -1.35 30.23 19.65
CA TYR A 19 -1.61 30.16 18.21
C TYR A 19 -0.50 29.46 17.41
N MET A 20 0.75 29.54 17.88
CA MET A 20 1.87 28.76 17.34
C MET A 20 1.66 27.26 17.60
N LEU A 21 1.25 26.87 18.81
CA LEU A 21 0.92 25.49 19.15
C LEU A 21 -0.19 24.95 18.24
N LEU A 22 -1.28 25.71 18.06
CA LEU A 22 -2.36 25.32 17.14
C LEU A 22 -1.88 25.20 15.68
N THR A 23 -0.93 26.04 15.27
CA THR A 23 -0.36 25.97 13.91
C THR A 23 0.49 24.70 13.73
N ILE A 24 1.28 24.32 14.74
CA ILE A 24 2.07 23.09 14.74
C ILE A 24 1.14 21.86 14.71
N LEU A 25 0.10 21.84 15.56
CA LEU A 25 -0.87 20.75 15.57
C LEU A 25 -1.62 20.62 14.24
N GLY A 26 -2.07 21.73 13.67
CA GLY A 26 -2.69 21.75 12.35
C GLY A 26 -1.76 21.24 11.24
N GLY A 27 -0.49 21.65 11.27
CA GLY A 27 0.54 21.16 10.34
C GLY A 27 0.82 19.67 10.49
N ALA A 28 0.89 19.17 11.73
CA ALA A 28 1.10 17.74 12.00
C ALA A 28 -0.06 16.88 11.49
N VAL A 29 -1.31 17.33 11.69
CA VAL A 29 -2.50 16.64 11.16
C VAL A 29 -2.49 16.64 9.63
N PHE A 30 -2.14 17.76 8.99
CA PHE A 30 -2.10 17.87 7.53
C PHE A 30 -1.04 16.95 6.90
N VAL A 31 0.20 16.96 7.41
CA VAL A 31 1.25 16.05 6.92
C VAL A 31 0.91 14.60 7.26
N GLY A 32 0.31 14.37 8.43
CA GLY A 32 -0.16 13.04 8.85
C GLY A 32 -1.25 12.49 7.92
N SER A 33 -2.20 13.32 7.46
CA SER A 33 -3.22 12.87 6.50
C SER A 33 -2.62 12.52 5.15
N GLN A 34 -1.62 13.27 4.69
CA GLN A 34 -0.89 12.94 3.46
C GLN A 34 -0.11 11.63 3.60
N ALA A 35 0.59 11.43 4.72
CA ALA A 35 1.30 10.18 5.00
C ALA A 35 0.36 8.97 5.07
N TRP A 36 -0.83 9.14 5.66
CA TRP A 36 -1.87 8.11 5.69
C TRP A 36 -2.38 7.76 4.28
N GLU A 37 -2.68 8.76 3.46
CA GLU A 37 -3.11 8.55 2.08
C GLU A 37 -2.06 7.80 1.26
N TRP A 38 -0.78 8.15 1.43
CA TRP A 38 0.33 7.45 0.77
C TRP A 38 0.52 6.03 1.29
N TYR A 39 0.36 5.82 2.59
CA TYR A 39 0.42 4.49 3.18
C TYR A 39 -0.70 3.59 2.63
N ASN A 40 -1.93 4.10 2.52
CA ASN A 40 -3.04 3.37 1.92
C ASN A 40 -2.84 3.17 0.40
N PHE A 41 -2.31 4.16 -0.31
CA PHE A 41 -2.03 4.09 -1.74
C PHE A 41 -0.94 3.04 -2.05
N ILE A 42 0.16 3.02 -1.28
CA ILE A 42 1.26 2.06 -1.47
C ILE A 42 0.84 0.67 -1.01
N LYS A 43 0.13 0.56 0.11
CA LYS A 43 -0.34 -0.75 0.56
C LYS A 43 -1.32 -1.34 -0.43
N GLY A 44 -2.17 -0.52 -1.05
CA GLY A 44 -3.17 -0.89 -2.05
C GLY A 44 -4.04 -2.04 -1.54
N GLU A 45 -5.32 -1.81 -1.27
CA GLU A 45 -6.18 -2.89 -0.73
C GLU A 45 -6.26 -4.13 -1.64
N PHE A 46 -5.83 -4.05 -2.90
CA PHE A 46 -6.16 -5.06 -3.90
C PHE A 46 -4.96 -5.40 -4.77
N GLY A 47 -4.57 -6.68 -4.72
CA GLY A 47 -3.51 -7.23 -5.55
C GLY A 47 -3.83 -7.09 -7.03
N ALA A 48 -2.85 -6.67 -7.82
CA ALA A 48 -2.98 -6.52 -9.26
C ALA A 48 -1.90 -7.32 -9.99
N VAL A 49 -2.21 -7.81 -11.18
CA VAL A 49 -1.26 -8.56 -12.02
C VAL A 49 -0.71 -7.62 -13.08
N GLU A 50 0.61 -7.40 -13.06
CA GLU A 50 1.29 -6.65 -14.12
C GLU A 50 1.64 -7.58 -15.28
N THR A 51 1.18 -7.21 -16.48
CA THR A 51 1.54 -7.89 -17.73
C THR A 51 2.89 -7.41 -18.23
N LYS A 52 3.59 -8.22 -19.04
CA LYS A 52 4.90 -7.86 -19.64
C LYS A 52 4.87 -6.56 -20.47
N GLY A 53 3.68 -6.09 -20.87
CA GLY A 53 3.47 -4.83 -21.59
C GLY A 53 3.13 -3.64 -20.69
N GLY A 54 3.29 -3.74 -19.37
CA GLY A 54 3.02 -2.66 -18.41
C GLY A 54 1.54 -2.39 -18.17
N ARG A 55 0.64 -3.29 -18.61
CA ARG A 55 -0.79 -3.18 -18.28
C ARG A 55 -1.05 -3.87 -16.94
N ILE A 56 -1.75 -3.20 -16.05
CA ILE A 56 -2.14 -3.71 -14.74
C ILE A 56 -3.55 -4.29 -14.86
N LEU A 57 -3.70 -5.58 -14.55
CA LEU A 57 -4.99 -6.26 -14.48
C LEU A 57 -5.46 -6.28 -13.02
N GLN A 58 -6.68 -5.81 -12.80
CA GLN A 58 -7.36 -5.80 -11.50
C GLN A 58 -8.54 -6.75 -11.57
N PHE A 59 -8.77 -7.50 -10.50
CA PHE A 59 -9.89 -8.43 -10.37
C PHE A 59 -10.99 -7.79 -9.51
N VAL A 60 -12.23 -7.85 -9.98
CA VAL A 60 -13.39 -7.28 -9.27
C VAL A 60 -14.50 -8.30 -9.12
N ASP A 61 -15.21 -8.26 -8.00
CA ASP A 61 -16.44 -9.04 -7.83
C ASP A 61 -17.57 -8.42 -8.67
N ALA A 62 -18.23 -9.23 -9.48
CA ALA A 62 -19.37 -8.84 -10.31
C ALA A 62 -20.57 -8.35 -9.49
N SER A 63 -20.72 -8.83 -8.26
CA SER A 63 -21.90 -8.58 -7.41
C SER A 63 -21.73 -7.33 -6.55
N THR A 64 -20.52 -7.09 -6.06
CA THR A 64 -20.23 -5.98 -5.13
C THR A 64 -19.46 -4.83 -5.79
N GLY A 65 -18.87 -5.05 -6.97
CA GLY A 65 -17.97 -4.10 -7.63
C GLY A 65 -16.69 -3.84 -6.85
N LYS A 66 -16.42 -4.60 -5.78
CA LYS A 66 -15.24 -4.45 -4.95
C LYS A 66 -14.08 -5.21 -5.59
N GLN A 67 -12.90 -4.60 -5.56
CA GLN A 67 -11.68 -5.28 -5.97
C GLN A 67 -11.35 -6.42 -4.99
N ILE A 68 -10.77 -7.50 -5.49
CA ILE A 68 -10.40 -8.67 -4.68
C ILE A 68 -8.88 -8.87 -4.75
N ALA A 69 -8.25 -9.12 -3.61
CA ALA A 69 -6.82 -9.42 -3.58
C ALA A 69 -6.54 -10.84 -4.08
N LEU A 70 -5.44 -11.04 -4.83
CA LEU A 70 -5.03 -12.37 -5.30
C LEU A 70 -4.89 -13.40 -4.17
N GLU A 71 -4.51 -12.95 -2.97
CA GLU A 71 -4.38 -13.85 -1.81
C GLU A 71 -5.71 -14.41 -1.30
N GLU A 72 -6.83 -13.79 -1.66
CA GLU A 72 -8.17 -14.18 -1.17
C GLU A 72 -8.80 -15.28 -2.04
N PHE A 73 -8.58 -15.24 -3.37
CA PHE A 73 -9.18 -16.21 -4.29
C PHE A 73 -8.20 -17.28 -4.80
N VAL A 74 -6.89 -17.00 -4.82
CA VAL A 74 -5.89 -17.99 -5.26
C VAL A 74 -5.49 -18.85 -4.07
N LYS A 75 -5.81 -20.15 -4.14
CA LYS A 75 -5.34 -21.12 -3.14
C LYS A 75 -3.81 -21.16 -3.17
N LYS A 76 -3.18 -20.82 -2.04
CA LYS A 76 -1.73 -20.99 -1.86
C LYS A 76 -1.38 -22.46 -2.03
N VAL A 77 -0.66 -22.80 -3.10
CA VAL A 77 -0.02 -24.11 -3.21
C VAL A 77 1.23 -24.04 -2.34
N PRO A 78 1.37 -24.87 -1.30
CA PRO A 78 2.62 -24.96 -0.56
C PRO A 78 3.70 -25.44 -1.52
N SER A 79 4.63 -24.56 -1.85
CA SER A 79 5.83 -24.93 -2.58
C SER A 79 6.91 -25.20 -1.54
N ASP A 80 7.38 -26.44 -1.44
CA ASP A 80 8.47 -26.83 -0.52
C ASP A 80 9.84 -26.25 -0.94
N ARG A 81 9.85 -25.33 -1.92
CA ARG A 81 11.05 -24.71 -2.46
C ARG A 81 11.42 -23.48 -1.64
N ILE A 82 12.54 -23.56 -0.94
CA ILE A 82 13.15 -22.44 -0.23
C ILE A 82 13.90 -21.58 -1.26
N GLN A 83 13.73 -20.25 -1.19
CA GLN A 83 14.46 -19.33 -2.07
C GLN A 83 15.95 -19.32 -1.68
N HIS A 84 16.83 -19.56 -2.66
CA HIS A 84 18.26 -19.43 -2.45
C HIS A 84 18.63 -17.97 -2.21
N THR A 85 19.35 -17.72 -1.12
CA THR A 85 19.89 -16.40 -0.78
C THR A 85 21.40 -16.48 -0.72
N GLY A 86 22.13 -15.41 -1.03
CA GLY A 86 23.60 -15.42 -1.04
C GLY A 86 24.29 -15.63 0.31
N LYS A 87 23.52 -15.92 1.35
CA LYS A 87 23.97 -16.32 2.70
C LYS A 87 23.84 -17.84 2.93
N GLU A 88 23.16 -18.56 2.05
CA GLU A 88 22.88 -19.99 2.16
C GLU A 88 23.37 -20.70 0.90
N GLY A 89 23.92 -21.91 1.00
CA GLY A 89 24.42 -22.64 -0.18
C GLY A 89 25.62 -21.96 -0.86
N ILE A 90 25.45 -21.49 -2.10
CA ILE A 90 26.50 -20.79 -2.87
C ILE A 90 26.59 -19.34 -2.41
N TRP A 91 27.71 -18.99 -1.78
CA TRP A 91 27.97 -17.65 -1.29
C TRP A 91 28.07 -16.65 -2.44
N PHE A 92 27.51 -15.45 -2.24
CA PHE A 92 27.50 -14.33 -3.19
C PHE A 92 26.65 -14.51 -4.47
N GLU A 93 26.02 -15.66 -4.67
CA GLU A 93 24.99 -15.85 -5.69
C GLU A 93 23.59 -15.75 -5.06
N GLY A 94 22.63 -15.16 -5.77
CA GLY A 94 21.26 -15.05 -5.29
C GLY A 94 20.28 -15.31 -6.41
N GLU A 95 19.20 -16.03 -6.10
CA GLU A 95 18.11 -16.25 -7.04
C GLU A 95 17.11 -15.08 -7.04
N PRO A 96 16.43 -14.84 -8.18
CA PRO A 96 15.28 -13.94 -8.24
C PRO A 96 14.23 -14.31 -7.19
N LYS A 97 13.50 -13.31 -6.68
CA LYS A 97 12.37 -13.54 -5.76
C LYS A 97 11.37 -14.51 -6.39
N LEU A 98 11.01 -15.54 -5.63
CA LEU A 98 9.97 -16.47 -6.06
C LEU A 98 8.62 -15.76 -6.08
N TYR A 99 7.89 -15.94 -7.17
CA TYR A 99 6.51 -15.48 -7.27
C TYR A 99 5.64 -16.29 -6.31
N LYS A 100 4.80 -15.61 -5.52
CA LYS A 100 3.87 -16.28 -4.60
C LYS A 100 2.83 -17.16 -5.32
N TYR A 101 2.48 -16.80 -6.56
CA TYR A 101 1.48 -17.46 -7.39
C TYR A 101 1.98 -17.58 -8.83
N THR A 102 1.61 -18.65 -9.52
CA THR A 102 1.85 -18.80 -10.96
C THR A 102 0.65 -18.33 -11.78
N VAL A 103 0.89 -17.92 -13.03
CA VAL A 103 -0.19 -17.46 -13.93
C VAL A 103 -1.23 -18.56 -14.13
N ASP A 104 -0.81 -19.81 -14.29
CA ASP A 104 -1.72 -20.95 -14.47
C ASP A 104 -2.66 -21.16 -13.26
N GLN A 105 -2.16 -20.93 -12.04
CA GLN A 105 -2.98 -20.99 -10.82
C GLN A 105 -4.00 -19.85 -10.76
N VAL A 106 -3.60 -18.64 -11.15
CA VAL A 106 -4.51 -17.48 -11.22
C VAL A 106 -5.60 -17.75 -12.24
N VAL A 107 -5.25 -18.28 -13.42
CA VAL A 107 -6.20 -18.63 -14.48
C VAL A 107 -7.14 -19.75 -14.04
N ALA A 108 -6.64 -20.83 -13.44
CA ALA A 108 -7.48 -21.92 -12.93
C ALA A 108 -8.43 -21.44 -11.81
N SER A 109 -7.94 -20.57 -10.92
CA SER A 109 -8.75 -20.00 -9.85
C SER A 109 -9.82 -19.05 -10.38
N PHE A 110 -9.51 -18.26 -11.42
CA PHE A 110 -10.46 -17.39 -12.10
C PHE A 110 -11.61 -18.18 -12.75
N TYR A 111 -11.32 -19.30 -13.43
CA TYR A 111 -12.39 -20.14 -14.00
C TYR A 111 -13.27 -20.83 -12.94
N THR A 112 -12.77 -20.99 -11.71
CA THR A 112 -13.51 -21.60 -10.60
C THR A 112 -14.47 -20.60 -9.95
N HIS A 113 -14.07 -19.33 -9.86
CA HIS A 113 -14.85 -18.25 -9.25
C HIS A 113 -15.53 -17.42 -10.36
N LYS A 114 -16.75 -17.82 -10.75
CA LYS A 114 -17.52 -17.17 -11.83
C LYS A 114 -18.01 -15.77 -11.47
N GLU A 115 -17.96 -15.45 -10.20
CA GLU A 115 -18.29 -14.16 -9.60
C GLU A 115 -17.17 -13.10 -9.77
N ILE A 116 -15.97 -13.50 -10.20
CA ILE A 116 -14.84 -12.58 -10.41
C ILE A 116 -14.77 -12.18 -11.89
N LEU A 117 -14.61 -10.89 -12.15
CA LEU A 117 -14.40 -10.25 -13.45
C LEU A 117 -12.98 -9.70 -13.59
#